data_AF-G5HM14-F1
#
_entry.id   AF-G5HM14-F1
#
_cell.length_a   1.000
_cell.length_b   1.000
_cell.length_c   1.000
_cell.angle_alpha   90.00
_cell.angle_beta   90.00
_cell.angle_gamma   90.00
#
_symmetry.space_group_name_H-M   'P 1'
#
loop_
_entity.id
_entity.type
_entity.pdbx_description
1 polymer ?
#
loop_
_entity_poly.entity_id
_entity_poly.type
_entity_poly.pdbx_seq_one_letter_code
_entity_poly.pdbx_strand_id
1 'polypeptide(L)'
;MILESVFDLFSSALKLIFGWINLPELPGEIQTVVDSLFQYMRAGLGFVFLFFNMDLVKIMLPFVIVVANFEKVYKIVMYVLRKIPFLGIE
;
A
#
# COMPACT_ATOMS: atom_id res chain seq x y z
N MET A 1 2.09 -8.26 3.42
CA MET A 1 2.68 -7.81 4.70
C MET A 1 2.77 -6.27 4.80
N ILE A 2 3.84 -5.56 4.41
CA ILE A 2 3.91 -4.08 4.64
C ILE A 2 2.88 -3.30 3.81
N LEU A 3 2.75 -3.60 2.51
CA LEU A 3 1.76 -2.95 1.65
C LEU A 3 0.33 -3.20 2.12
N GLU A 4 0.02 -4.45 2.49
CA GLU A 4 -1.23 -4.84 3.14
C GLU A 4 -1.47 -4.01 4.40
N SER A 5 -0.51 -3.95 5.32
CA SER A 5 -0.65 -3.18 6.56
C SER A 5 -0.85 -1.69 6.31
N VAL A 6 -0.24 -1.11 5.28
CA VAL A 6 -0.45 0.30 4.89
C VAL A 6 -1.84 0.50 4.27
N PHE A 7 -2.29 -0.41 3.40
CA PHE A 7 -3.64 -0.38 2.82
C PHE A 7 -4.73 -0.60 3.88
N ASP A 8 -4.48 -1.47 4.86
CA ASP A 8 -5.39 -1.72 5.98
C ASP A 8 -5.48 -0.52 6.91
N LEU A 9 -4.35 0.16 7.19
CA LEU A 9 -4.31 1.42 7.93
C LEU A 9 -5.10 2.51 7.19
N PHE A 10 -4.89 2.63 5.88
CA PHE A 10 -5.60 3.60 5.04
C PHE A 10 -7.10 3.31 4.96
N SER A 11 -7.50 2.05 4.76
CA SER A 11 -8.91 1.63 4.76
C SER A 11 -9.57 1.86 6.12
N SER A 12 -8.86 1.59 7.22
CA SER A 12 -9.36 1.86 8.57
C SER A 12 -9.54 3.34 8.84
N ALA A 13 -8.62 4.19 8.39
CA ALA A 13 -8.75 5.64 8.47
C ALA A 13 -9.95 6.16 7.63
N LEU A 14 -10.14 5.62 6.41
CA LEU A 14 -11.30 5.94 5.59
C LEU A 14 -12.61 5.50 6.26
N LYS A 15 -12.68 4.30 6.84
CA LYS A 15 -13.87 3.85 7.59
C LYS A 15 -14.14 4.68 8.84
N LEU A 16 -13.11 5.21 9.50
CA LEU A 16 -13.27 6.09 10.64
C LEU A 16 -13.83 7.47 10.22
N ILE A 17 -13.38 7.99 9.08
CA ILE A 17 -13.81 9.30 8.55
C ILE A 17 -15.15 9.23 7.81
N PHE A 18 -15.44 8.13 7.13
CA PHE A 18 -16.63 7.95 6.27
C PHE A 18 -17.66 6.96 6.84
N GLY A 19 -17.38 6.29 7.96
CA GLY A 19 -18.27 5.26 8.54
C GLY A 19 -19.59 5.79 9.11
N TRP A 20 -19.72 7.11 9.29
CA TRP A 20 -20.99 7.76 9.62
C TRP A 20 -21.86 8.04 8.38
N ILE A 21 -21.28 7.94 7.18
CA ILE A 21 -22.01 8.06 5.91
C ILE A 21 -22.46 6.64 5.52
N ASN A 22 -23.76 6.36 5.73
CA ASN A 22 -24.38 5.16 5.16
C ASN A 22 -24.51 5.36 3.65
N LEU A 23 -23.47 4.98 2.91
CA LEU A 23 -23.55 4.90 1.45
C LEU A 23 -24.59 3.82 1.10
N PRO A 24 -25.60 4.13 0.27
CA PRO A 24 -26.56 3.13 -0.18
C PRO A 24 -25.82 2.02 -0.93
N GLU A 25 -26.31 0.78 -0.80
CA GLU A 25 -25.76 -0.35 -1.54
C GLU A 25 -25.80 -0.06 -3.04
N LEU A 26 -24.68 -0.31 -3.72
CA LEU A 26 -24.60 -0.13 -5.16
C LEU A 26 -25.60 -1.09 -5.84
N PRO A 27 -26.35 -0.62 -6.86
CA PRO A 27 -27.19 -1.49 -7.67
C PRO A 27 -26.42 -2.71 -8.19
N GLY A 28 -27.07 -3.88 -8.18
CA GLY A 28 -26.42 -5.14 -8.55
C GLY A 28 -25.79 -5.13 -9.94
N GLU A 29 -26.32 -4.35 -10.89
CA GLU A 29 -25.71 -4.21 -12.21
C GLU A 29 -24.35 -3.50 -12.16
N ILE A 30 -24.21 -2.47 -11.30
CA ILE A 30 -22.96 -1.73 -11.15
C ILE A 30 -21.91 -2.60 -10.48
N GLN A 31 -22.29 -3.35 -9.45
CA GLN A 31 -21.39 -4.29 -8.79
C GLN A 31 -20.85 -5.34 -9.78
N THR A 32 -21.72 -5.85 -10.65
CA THR A 32 -21.35 -6.84 -11.69
C THR A 32 -20.31 -6.29 -12.69
N VAL A 33 -20.47 -5.04 -13.12
CA VAL A 33 -19.51 -4.38 -14.02
C VAL A 33 -18.16 -4.19 -13.33
N VAL A 34 -18.17 -3.76 -12.08
CA VAL A 34 -16.96 -3.57 -11.26
C VAL A 34 -16.23 -4.90 -11.06
N ASP A 35 -16.95 -5.95 -10.70
CA ASP A 35 -16.38 -7.29 -10.50
C ASP A 35 -15.77 -7.85 -11.79
N SER A 36 -16.45 -7.65 -12.93
CA SER A 36 -15.96 -8.04 -14.25
C SER A 36 -14.66 -7.30 -14.60
N LEU A 37 -14.58 -6.01 -14.28
CA LEU A 37 -13.39 -5.19 -14.51
C LEU A 37 -12.21 -5.71 -13.68
N PHE A 38 -12.43 -5.99 -12.38
CA PHE A 38 -11.41 -6.60 -11.53
C PHE A 38 -11.00 -7.99 -12.00
N GLN A 39 -11.93 -8.79 -12.52
CA GLN A 39 -11.64 -10.10 -13.08
C GLN A 39 -10.71 -9.98 -14.31
N TYR A 40 -11.00 -9.06 -15.24
CA TYR A 40 -10.15 -8.83 -16.40
C TYR A 40 -8.77 -8.29 -16.01
N MET A 41 -8.68 -7.40 -15.03
CA MET A 41 -7.38 -6.94 -14.51
C MET A 41 -6.57 -8.07 -13.89
N ARG A 42 -7.18 -8.95 -13.09
CA ARG A 42 -6.51 -10.12 -12.52
C ARG A 42 -6.04 -11.10 -13.59
N ALA A 43 -6.86 -11.32 -14.62
CA ALA A 43 -6.49 -12.15 -15.77
C ALA A 43 -5.30 -11.53 -16.53
N GLY A 44 -5.30 -10.21 -16.73
CA GLY A 44 -4.20 -9.47 -17.34
C GLY A 44 -2.90 -9.55 -16.54
N LEU A 45 -2.98 -9.47 -15.20
CA LEU A 45 -1.83 -9.68 -14.32
C LEU A 45 -1.23 -11.07 -14.49
N GLY A 46 -2.05 -12.07 -14.86
CA GLY A 46 -1.61 -13.42 -15.28
C GLY A 46 -0.44 -13.41 -16.26
N PHE A 47 -0.45 -12.50 -17.24
CA PHE A 47 0.63 -12.36 -18.22
C PHE A 47 1.92 -11.80 -17.61
N VAL A 48 1.84 -10.96 -16.57
CA VAL A 48 3.02 -10.41 -15.89
C VAL A 48 3.80 -11.52 -15.18
N PHE A 49 3.11 -12.54 -14.65
CA PHE A 49 3.75 -13.71 -14.02
C PHE A 49 4.60 -14.53 -15.00
N LEU A 50 4.41 -14.41 -16.31
CA LEU A 50 5.23 -15.11 -17.31
C LEU A 50 6.62 -14.50 -17.47
N PHE A 51 6.74 -13.18 -17.27
CA PHE A 51 7.99 -12.44 -17.46
C PHE A 51 8.74 -12.22 -16.14
N PHE A 52 8.03 -12.23 -15.02
CA PHE A 52 8.60 -11.92 -13.72
C PHE A 52 8.31 -13.03 -12.71
N ASN A 53 9.35 -13.46 -11.98
CA ASN A 53 9.15 -14.27 -10.79
C ASN A 53 8.52 -13.38 -9.70
N MET A 54 7.23 -13.57 -9.46
CA MET A 54 6.47 -12.69 -8.58
C MET A 54 6.79 -12.88 -7.09
N ASP A 55 7.41 -13.99 -6.70
CA ASP A 55 7.96 -14.14 -5.35
C ASP A 55 9.17 -13.24 -5.15
N LEU A 56 10.05 -13.16 -6.15
CA LEU A 56 11.14 -12.20 -6.18
C LEU A 56 10.65 -10.76 -6.22
N VAL A 57 9.63 -10.44 -7.05
CA VAL A 57 9.05 -9.09 -7.11
C VAL A 57 8.47 -8.68 -5.76
N LYS A 58 7.71 -9.56 -5.09
CA LYS A 58 7.15 -9.28 -3.76
C LYS A 58 8.22 -8.97 -2.71
N ILE A 59 9.38 -9.63 -2.79
CA ILE A 59 10.50 -9.37 -1.89
C ILE A 59 11.21 -8.07 -2.27
N MET A 60 11.50 -7.87 -3.56
CA MET A 60 12.30 -6.74 -4.06
C MET A 60 11.56 -5.41 -4.02
N LEU A 61 10.24 -5.40 -4.22
CA LEU A 61 9.44 -4.19 -4.29
C LEU A 61 9.51 -3.32 -3.02
N PRO A 62 9.43 -3.86 -1.79
CA PRO A 62 9.71 -3.10 -0.57
C PRO A 62 11.13 -2.50 -0.54
N PHE A 63 12.15 -3.27 -0.92
CA PHE A 63 13.53 -2.75 -0.97
C PHE A 63 13.68 -1.60 -1.96
N VAL A 64 13.08 -1.73 -3.16
CA VAL A 64 13.07 -0.68 -4.17
C VAL A 64 12.35 0.58 -3.64
N ILE A 65 11.22 0.42 -2.95
CA ILE A 65 10.51 1.56 -2.33
C ILE A 65 11.39 2.26 -1.30
N VAL A 66 12.08 1.50 -0.44
CA VAL A 66 12.98 2.06 0.58
C VAL A 66 14.17 2.77 -0.04
N VAL A 67 14.81 2.18 -1.05
CA VAL A 67 15.96 2.80 -1.75
C VAL A 67 15.52 4.01 -2.56
N ALA A 68 14.40 3.94 -3.28
CA ALA A 68 13.86 5.06 -4.04
C ALA A 68 13.43 6.24 -3.15
N ASN A 69 13.06 5.96 -1.89
CA ASN A 69 12.72 6.98 -0.89
C ASN A 69 13.81 7.13 0.18
N PHE A 70 15.05 6.72 -0.10
CA PHE A 70 16.12 6.66 0.89
C PHE A 70 16.34 8.00 1.61
N GLU A 71 16.21 9.13 0.90
CA GLU A 71 16.28 10.47 1.49
C GLU A 71 15.21 10.71 2.57
N LYS A 72 13.97 10.26 2.33
CA LYS A 72 12.86 10.38 3.30
C LYS A 72 13.07 9.44 4.48
N VAL A 73 13.52 8.21 4.21
CA VAL A 73 13.83 7.22 5.26
C VAL A 73 14.96 7.74 6.15
N TYR A 74 16.04 8.26 5.55
CA TYR A 74 17.14 8.89 6.27
C TYR A 74 16.68 10.08 7.13
N LYS A 75 15.85 10.97 6.59
CA LYS A 75 15.27 12.10 7.34
C LYS A 75 14.43 11.63 8.54
N ILE A 76 13.63 10.58 8.39
CA ILE A 76 12.85 9.99 9.48
C ILE A 76 13.77 9.37 10.54
N VAL A 77 14.79 8.62 10.12
CA VAL A 77 15.76 8.01 11.04
C VAL A 77 16.51 9.10 11.81
N MET A 78 17.02 10.13 11.13
CA MET A 78 17.69 11.25 11.78
C MET A 78 16.76 12.04 12.70
N TYR A 79 15.49 12.20 12.34
CA TYR A 79 14.49 12.82 13.20
C TYR A 79 14.29 12.04 14.51
N VAL A 80 14.25 10.70 14.45
CA VAL A 80 14.16 9.85 15.64
C VAL A 80 15.44 9.92 16.47
N LEU A 81 16.62 9.85 15.84
CA LEU A 81 17.90 9.92 16.54
C LEU A 81 18.13 11.27 17.24
N ARG A 82 17.72 12.38 16.63
CA ARG A 82 17.76 13.72 17.24
C ARG A 82 16.82 13.89 18.44
N LYS A 83 15.80 13.05 18.59
CA LYS A 83 14.94 13.03 19.78
C LYS A 83 15.58 12.33 20.97
N ILE A 84 16.71 11.65 20.79
CA ILE A 84 17.40 10.92 21.85
C ILE A 84 18.49 11.84 22.46
N PRO A 85 18.28 12.35 23.68
CA PRO A 85 19.10 13.45 24.23
C PRO A 85 20.55 13.07 24.54
N PHE A 86 20.88 11.78 24.68
CA PHE A 86 22.25 11.33 24.97
C PHE A 86 23.13 11.15 23.73
N LEU A 87 22.56 11.20 22.52
CA LEU A 87 23.34 11.01 21.29
C LEU A 87 24.06 12.28 20.82
N GLY A 88 23.72 13.46 21.35
CA GLY A 88 24.41 14.72 21.03
C GLY A 88 24.37 15.13 19.55
N ILE A 89 23.42 14.58 18.79
CA ILE A 89 23.23 14.87 17.37
C ILE A 89 22.25 16.05 17.26
N GLU A 90 22.74 17.23 16.86
CA GLU A 90 21.90 18.39 16.47
C GLU A 90 21.26 18.22 15.08
#